data_AF-A0A822B0V1-F1
#
_entry.id   AF-A0A822B0V1-F1
#
_cell.length_a   1.000
_cell.length_b   1.000
_cell.length_c   1.000
_cell.angle_alpha   90.00
_cell.angle_beta   90.00
_cell.angle_gamma   90.00
#
_symmetry.space_group_name_H-M   'P 1'
#
loop_
_entity.id
_entity.type
_entity.pdbx_description
1 polymer ?
#
loop_
_entity_poly.entity_id
_entity_poly.type
_entity_poly.pdbx_seq_one_letter_code
_entity_poly.pdbx_strand_id
1 'polypeptide(L)'
;SSVFVIGIFFDLVSRIDLCQDDLKRRYPQITGFFNVSTHTHDNIRELIEAIIKTTLALPYMDEQIPKVWLTFEKLISECKEDILKYDQVADIAPNAGIIDPGEILQSVQFLSDLGSLQYFSSEHLKNYVVINPQWVINVMACIVSIKDSPVKNGRLYHSDIDVIWKNYDTHLHPWILKLTEAFDLTFPVPDQNMNLVPCLLPEEEPEYTWNNDVNETEIREMKITYTFNYLPGMSYRFYISSRSSSFAQFKIRLKILDES
;
A
#
# COMPACT_ATOMS: atom_id res chain seq x y z
N SER A 1 9.32 4.58 -13.35
CA SER A 1 8.77 5.91 -13.03
C SER A 1 9.91 6.88 -12.80
N SER A 2 9.82 8.10 -13.33
CA SER A 2 10.80 9.17 -13.08
C SER A 2 10.66 9.70 -11.66
N VAL A 3 11.78 9.97 -10.99
CA VAL A 3 11.81 10.49 -9.62
C VAL A 3 12.51 11.86 -9.60
N PHE A 4 11.95 12.81 -8.89
CA PHE A 4 12.57 14.11 -8.61
C PHE A 4 12.92 14.20 -7.13
N VAL A 5 14.13 14.68 -6.84
CA VAL A 5 14.55 14.97 -5.46
C VAL A 5 14.44 16.48 -5.24
N ILE A 6 13.58 16.89 -4.31
CA ILE A 6 13.27 18.30 -4.05
C ILE A 6 13.74 18.67 -2.64
N GLY A 7 14.73 19.56 -2.56
CA GLY A 7 15.12 20.23 -1.31
C GLY A 7 14.17 21.39 -1.03
N ILE A 8 13.56 21.41 0.15
CA ILE A 8 12.64 22.46 0.61
C ILE A 8 13.38 23.35 1.62
N PHE A 9 12.92 24.59 1.82
CA PHE A 9 13.48 25.57 2.77
C PHE A 9 14.90 26.03 2.43
N PHE A 10 15.19 26.15 1.13
CA PHE A 10 16.48 26.62 0.64
C PHE A 10 16.88 28.02 1.16
N ASP A 11 15.89 28.82 1.56
CA ASP A 11 16.04 30.14 2.17
C ASP A 11 16.53 30.11 3.63
N LEU A 12 16.32 29.00 4.35
CA LEU A 12 16.60 28.88 5.79
C LEU A 12 17.76 27.93 6.11
N VAL A 13 18.11 27.02 5.20
CA VAL A 13 19.16 26.02 5.41
C VAL A 13 20.24 26.16 4.34
N SER A 14 21.49 26.39 4.78
CA SER A 14 22.67 26.36 3.91
C SER A 14 22.78 24.99 3.22
N ARG A 15 22.96 25.00 1.89
CA ARG A 15 23.05 23.83 0.99
C ARG A 15 23.34 22.52 1.71
N ILE A 16 22.35 21.63 1.75
CA ILE A 16 22.63 20.22 1.96
C ILE A 16 23.36 19.76 0.68
N ASP A 17 24.68 19.65 0.73
CA ASP A 17 25.50 19.08 -0.34
C ASP A 17 25.25 17.55 -0.37
N LEU A 18 24.11 17.17 -0.91
CA LEU A 18 23.87 15.79 -1.31
C LEU A 18 24.81 15.45 -2.45
N CYS A 19 25.52 14.32 -2.35
CA CYS A 19 26.34 13.80 -3.44
C CYS A 19 25.43 13.31 -4.58
N GLN A 20 25.02 14.24 -5.45
CA GLN A 20 24.04 14.00 -6.50
C GLN A 20 24.50 12.90 -7.47
N ASP A 21 25.80 12.83 -7.76
CA ASP A 21 26.36 11.84 -8.68
C ASP A 21 26.30 10.41 -8.11
N ASP A 22 26.57 10.25 -6.81
CA ASP A 22 26.44 8.95 -6.14
C ASP A 22 24.97 8.50 -6.09
N LEU A 23 24.06 9.43 -5.79
CA LEU A 23 22.62 9.16 -5.78
C LEU A 23 22.07 8.81 -7.17
N LYS A 24 22.49 9.50 -8.23
CA LYS A 24 22.13 9.16 -9.62
C LYS A 24 22.67 7.79 -10.02
N ARG A 25 23.89 7.45 -9.59
CA ARG A 25 24.48 6.13 -9.85
C ARG A 25 23.70 5.01 -9.14
N ARG A 26 23.30 5.23 -7.88
CA ARG A 26 22.57 4.25 -7.08
C ARG A 26 21.10 4.15 -7.47
N TYR A 27 20.50 5.25 -7.93
CA TYR A 27 19.09 5.36 -8.31
C TYR A 27 18.94 6.05 -9.69
N PRO A 28 19.10 5.31 -10.80
CA PRO A 28 19.07 5.87 -12.15
C PRO A 28 17.71 6.44 -12.56
N GLN A 29 16.66 6.15 -11.79
CA GLN A 29 15.32 6.75 -11.93
C GLN A 29 15.27 8.24 -11.54
N ILE A 30 16.27 8.74 -10.82
CA ILE A 30 16.34 10.16 -10.45
C ILE A 30 16.61 11.00 -11.71
N THR A 31 15.61 11.78 -12.10
CA THR A 31 15.62 12.60 -13.32
C THR A 31 16.14 14.02 -13.05
N GLY A 32 16.10 14.49 -11.80
CA GLY A 32 16.62 15.81 -11.44
C GLY A 32 16.64 16.08 -9.94
N PHE A 33 17.43 17.08 -9.57
CA PHE A 33 17.53 17.64 -8.22
C PHE A 33 17.12 19.11 -8.30
N PHE A 34 16.20 19.52 -7.45
CA PHE A 34 15.70 20.89 -7.41
C PHE A 34 15.72 21.39 -5.97
N ASN A 35 16.13 22.63 -5.76
CA ASN A 35 16.03 23.30 -4.46
C ASN A 35 15.04 24.44 -4.61
N VAL A 36 13.93 24.37 -3.88
CA VAL A 36 12.85 25.35 -3.95
C VAL A 36 12.68 26.04 -2.61
N SER A 37 12.28 27.31 -2.68
CA SER A 37 11.84 28.07 -1.52
C SER A 37 10.40 28.49 -1.74
N THR A 38 9.51 28.02 -0.89
CA THR A 38 8.10 28.43 -0.90
C THR A 38 7.92 29.86 -0.40
N HIS A 39 8.87 30.39 0.36
CA HIS A 39 8.79 31.75 0.93
C HIS A 39 9.23 32.81 -0.09
N THR A 40 10.30 32.55 -0.84
CA THR A 40 10.82 33.47 -1.87
C THR A 40 10.31 33.15 -3.27
N HIS A 41 9.61 32.03 -3.44
CA HIS A 41 9.15 31.48 -4.72
C HIS A 41 10.29 31.14 -5.71
N ASP A 42 11.51 31.01 -5.20
CA ASP A 42 12.68 30.71 -6.02
C ASP A 42 12.66 29.27 -6.55
N ASN A 43 13.07 29.10 -7.80
CA ASN A 43 13.21 27.84 -8.54
C ASN A 43 11.93 26.98 -8.70
N ILE A 44 10.77 27.48 -8.26
CA ILE A 44 9.48 26.79 -8.44
C ILE A 44 9.16 26.66 -9.94
N ARG A 45 9.40 27.71 -10.72
CA ARG A 45 9.13 27.71 -12.16
C ARG A 45 9.99 26.69 -12.91
N GLU A 46 11.27 26.60 -12.58
CA GLU A 46 12.20 25.63 -13.17
C GLU A 46 11.79 24.19 -12.84
N LEU A 47 11.33 23.94 -11.60
CA LEU A 47 10.77 22.65 -11.21
C LEU A 47 9.53 22.30 -12.03
N ILE A 48 8.59 23.25 -12.21
CA ILE A 48 7.38 23.03 -13.03
C ILE A 48 7.76 22.71 -14.48
N GLU A 49 8.66 23.49 -15.09
CA GLU A 49 9.12 23.26 -16.46
C GLU A 49 9.80 21.88 -16.61
N ALA A 50 10.58 21.46 -15.62
CA ALA A 50 11.20 20.13 -15.60
C ALA A 50 10.17 19.01 -15.45
N ILE A 51 9.18 19.16 -14.57
CA ILE A 51 8.07 18.20 -14.43
C ILE A 51 7.34 18.08 -15.76
N ILE A 52 6.94 19.19 -16.39
CA ILE A 52 6.25 19.19 -17.68
C ILE A 52 7.08 18.46 -18.73
N LYS A 53 8.37 18.79 -18.86
CA LYS A 53 9.28 18.16 -19.84
C LYS A 53 9.41 16.66 -19.61
N THR A 54 9.57 16.22 -18.37
CA THR A 54 9.68 14.80 -18.04
C THR A 54 8.37 14.07 -18.25
N THR A 55 7.24 14.66 -17.86
CA THR A 55 5.92 14.09 -18.11
C THR A 55 5.69 13.89 -19.60
N LEU A 56 5.97 14.90 -20.44
CA LEU A 56 5.85 14.79 -21.90
C LEU A 56 6.75 13.72 -22.54
N ALA A 57 7.85 13.33 -21.87
CA ALA A 57 8.76 12.31 -22.36
C ALA A 57 8.39 10.87 -21.89
N LEU A 58 7.31 10.71 -21.12
CA LEU A 58 6.88 9.40 -20.65
C LEU A 58 6.28 8.59 -21.81
N PRO A 59 6.59 7.28 -21.89
CA PRO A 59 6.27 6.44 -23.04
C PRO A 59 4.77 6.32 -23.35
N TYR A 60 3.92 6.55 -22.34
CA TYR A 60 2.46 6.45 -22.45
C TYR A 60 1.77 7.77 -22.81
N MET A 61 2.48 8.90 -22.92
CA MET A 61 1.85 10.19 -23.25
C MET A 61 1.26 10.25 -24.66
N ASP A 62 1.77 9.41 -25.58
CA ASP A 62 1.26 9.31 -26.95
C ASP A 62 0.15 8.24 -27.09
N GLU A 63 -0.25 7.57 -26.00
CA GLU A 63 -1.33 6.58 -26.05
C GLU A 63 -2.69 7.24 -26.26
N GLN A 64 -3.44 6.75 -27.24
CA GLN A 64 -4.79 7.22 -27.51
C GLN A 64 -5.78 6.55 -26.56
N ILE A 65 -6.30 7.33 -25.62
CA ILE A 65 -7.34 6.86 -24.69
C ILE A 65 -8.72 7.03 -25.36
N PRO A 66 -9.59 6.01 -25.34
CA PRO A 66 -10.95 6.12 -25.83
C PRO A 66 -11.72 7.23 -25.10
N LYS A 67 -12.30 8.18 -25.84
CA LYS A 67 -13.10 9.26 -25.24
C LYS A 67 -14.28 8.74 -24.41
N VAL A 68 -14.80 7.57 -24.75
CA VAL A 68 -15.87 6.90 -24.00
C VAL A 68 -15.47 6.60 -22.55
N TRP A 69 -14.19 6.30 -22.28
CA TRP A 69 -13.71 6.04 -20.92
C TRP A 69 -13.67 7.31 -20.07
N LEU A 70 -13.32 8.47 -20.68
CA LEU A 70 -13.38 9.77 -20.00
C LEU A 70 -14.83 10.21 -19.71
N THR A 71 -15.76 9.89 -20.61
CA THR A 71 -17.19 10.12 -20.36
C THR A 71 -17.68 9.23 -19.22
N PHE A 72 -17.25 7.97 -19.21
CA PHE A 72 -17.57 7.01 -18.15
C PHE A 72 -17.04 7.45 -16.78
N GLU A 73 -15.78 7.91 -16.72
CA GLU A 73 -15.19 8.51 -15.52
C GLU A 73 -16.05 9.65 -14.97
N LYS A 74 -16.49 10.56 -15.83
CA LYS A 74 -17.34 11.69 -15.41
C LYS A 74 -18.66 11.21 -14.83
N LEU A 75 -19.35 10.28 -15.49
CA LEU A 75 -20.61 9.73 -15.00
C LEU A 75 -20.45 9.04 -13.64
N ILE A 76 -19.34 8.30 -13.46
CA ILE A 76 -19.01 7.69 -12.18
C ILE A 76 -18.73 8.75 -11.12
N SER A 77 -17.97 9.80 -11.44
CA SER A 77 -17.60 10.86 -10.49
C SER A 77 -18.79 11.70 -10.00
N GLU A 78 -19.91 11.68 -10.73
CA GLU A 78 -21.16 12.33 -10.34
C GLU A 78 -21.97 11.50 -9.32
N CYS A 79 -21.61 10.23 -9.11
CA CYS A 79 -22.22 9.40 -8.07
C CYS A 79 -21.89 9.94 -6.68
N LYS A 80 -22.86 9.88 -5.76
CA LYS A 80 -22.68 10.41 -4.40
C LYS A 80 -22.09 9.37 -3.45
N GLU A 81 -22.23 8.10 -3.80
CA GLU A 81 -21.78 6.96 -3.04
C GLU A 81 -20.26 6.79 -3.18
N ASP A 82 -19.58 6.57 -2.04
CA ASP A 82 -18.14 6.33 -2.05
C ASP A 82 -17.76 4.97 -2.65
N ILE A 83 -18.68 4.00 -2.60
CA ILE A 83 -18.49 2.62 -3.04
C ILE A 83 -19.76 2.11 -3.72
N LEU A 84 -19.59 1.43 -4.85
CA LEU A 84 -20.67 0.82 -5.62
C LEU A 84 -20.36 -0.65 -5.86
N LYS A 85 -21.39 -1.46 -6.06
CA LYS A 85 -21.19 -2.82 -6.58
C LYS A 85 -20.73 -2.75 -8.03
N TYR A 86 -19.91 -3.71 -8.43
CA TYR A 86 -19.43 -3.80 -9.81
C TYR A 86 -20.58 -3.84 -10.82
N ASP A 87 -21.65 -4.58 -10.52
CA ASP A 87 -22.83 -4.66 -11.39
C ASP A 87 -23.50 -3.29 -11.59
N GLN A 88 -23.57 -2.46 -10.55
CA GLN A 88 -24.13 -1.10 -10.65
C GLN A 88 -23.23 -0.20 -11.52
N VAL A 89 -21.91 -0.37 -11.43
CA VAL A 89 -20.96 0.34 -12.29
C VAL A 89 -21.09 -0.13 -13.75
N ALA A 90 -21.29 -1.43 -13.97
CA ALA A 90 -21.54 -2.00 -15.28
C ALA A 90 -22.86 -1.48 -15.89
N ASP A 91 -23.90 -1.25 -15.08
CA ASP A 91 -25.18 -0.66 -15.53
C ASP A 91 -25.05 0.81 -15.96
N ILE A 92 -24.04 1.54 -15.47
CA ILE A 92 -23.76 2.93 -15.86
C ILE A 92 -23.00 3.00 -17.19
N ALA A 93 -22.18 2.00 -17.50
CA ALA A 93 -21.27 2.00 -18.65
C ALA A 93 -21.98 2.19 -20.02
N PRO A 94 -23.19 1.61 -20.27
CA PRO A 94 -23.95 1.86 -21.50
C PRO A 94 -24.27 3.35 -21.73
N ASN A 95 -24.45 4.14 -20.66
CA ASN A 95 -24.73 5.58 -20.79
C ASN A 95 -23.50 6.36 -21.31
N ALA A 96 -22.29 5.83 -21.12
CA ALA A 96 -21.07 6.35 -21.71
C ALA A 96 -20.80 5.85 -23.14
N GLY A 97 -21.60 4.88 -23.62
CA GLY A 97 -21.41 4.21 -24.90
C GLY A 97 -20.58 2.91 -24.83
N ILE A 98 -20.31 2.38 -23.63
CA ILE A 98 -19.57 1.13 -23.42
C ILE A 98 -20.57 0.00 -23.20
N ILE A 99 -20.62 -0.96 -24.13
CA ILE A 99 -21.60 -2.07 -24.11
C ILE A 99 -20.91 -3.41 -23.84
N ASP A 100 -19.69 -3.58 -24.35
CA ASP A 100 -18.96 -4.83 -24.20
C ASP A 100 -18.47 -5.02 -22.75
N PRO A 101 -18.79 -6.14 -22.08
CA PRO A 101 -18.36 -6.37 -20.70
C PRO A 101 -16.84 -6.40 -20.51
N GLY A 102 -16.09 -6.83 -21.54
CA GLY A 102 -14.63 -6.80 -21.52
C GLY A 102 -14.10 -5.37 -21.54
N GLU A 103 -14.68 -4.50 -22.37
CA GLU A 103 -14.36 -3.08 -22.42
C GLU A 103 -14.72 -2.36 -21.09
N ILE A 104 -15.84 -2.72 -20.44
CA ILE A 104 -16.18 -2.19 -19.11
C ILE A 104 -15.05 -2.51 -18.12
N LEU A 105 -14.63 -3.78 -18.04
CA LEU A 105 -13.55 -4.18 -17.14
C LEU A 105 -12.23 -3.45 -17.44
N GLN A 106 -11.88 -3.31 -18.72
CA GLN A 106 -10.68 -2.58 -19.13
C GLN A 106 -10.75 -1.11 -18.72
N SER A 107 -11.90 -0.46 -18.92
CA SER A 107 -12.10 0.95 -18.53
C SER A 107 -11.99 1.12 -17.01
N VAL A 108 -12.57 0.23 -16.21
CA VAL A 108 -12.49 0.27 -14.74
C VAL A 108 -11.04 0.05 -14.27
N GLN A 109 -10.32 -0.90 -14.86
CA GLN A 109 -8.90 -1.13 -14.55
C GLN A 109 -8.05 0.09 -14.89
N PHE A 110 -8.25 0.66 -16.07
CA PHE A 110 -7.56 1.86 -16.50
C PHE A 110 -7.80 3.05 -15.55
N LEU A 111 -9.06 3.30 -15.17
CA LEU A 111 -9.40 4.36 -14.21
C LEU A 111 -8.84 4.07 -12.81
N SER A 112 -8.70 2.79 -12.44
CA SER A 112 -8.03 2.39 -11.21
C SER A 112 -6.53 2.66 -11.24
N ASP A 113 -5.87 2.45 -12.39
CA ASP A 113 -4.44 2.73 -12.56
C ASP A 113 -4.15 4.24 -12.57
N LEU A 114 -5.10 5.04 -13.08
CA LEU A 114 -5.06 6.50 -12.99
C LEU A 114 -5.31 7.02 -11.56
N GLY A 115 -5.95 6.21 -10.71
CA GLY A 115 -6.34 6.59 -9.35
C GLY A 115 -7.61 7.43 -9.25
N SER A 116 -8.38 7.57 -10.34
CA SER A 116 -9.68 8.25 -10.31
C SER A 116 -10.74 7.47 -9.53
N LEU A 117 -10.62 6.15 -9.52
CA LEU A 117 -11.37 5.22 -8.68
C LEU A 117 -10.44 4.11 -8.21
N GLN A 118 -10.93 3.16 -7.42
CA GLN A 118 -10.17 1.98 -7.03
C GLN A 118 -10.96 0.69 -7.27
N TYR A 119 -10.35 -0.23 -8.01
CA TYR A 119 -10.87 -1.56 -8.26
C TYR A 119 -9.81 -2.63 -7.99
N PHE A 120 -10.23 -3.76 -7.43
CA PHE A 120 -9.33 -4.87 -7.11
C PHE A 120 -9.82 -6.12 -7.81
N SER A 121 -9.01 -6.67 -8.71
CA SER A 121 -9.33 -7.87 -9.48
C SER A 121 -9.25 -9.18 -8.68
N SER A 122 -8.87 -9.13 -7.40
CA SER A 122 -8.79 -10.31 -6.54
C SER A 122 -10.19 -10.89 -6.29
N GLU A 123 -10.27 -12.21 -6.19
CA GLU A 123 -11.54 -12.96 -6.13
C GLU A 123 -12.48 -12.46 -5.02
N HIS A 124 -11.91 -12.06 -3.88
CA HIS A 124 -12.66 -11.59 -2.72
C HIS A 124 -13.01 -10.09 -2.76
N LEU A 125 -12.40 -9.30 -3.66
CA LEU A 125 -12.61 -7.85 -3.70
C LEU A 125 -13.31 -7.33 -4.96
N LYS A 126 -13.33 -8.12 -6.04
CA LYS A 126 -13.90 -7.76 -7.36
C LYS A 126 -15.38 -7.35 -7.37
N ASN A 127 -16.13 -7.60 -6.30
CA ASN A 127 -17.56 -7.32 -6.25
C ASN A 127 -17.89 -5.83 -6.08
N TYR A 128 -16.90 -5.02 -5.71
CA TYR A 128 -17.08 -3.60 -5.45
C TYR A 128 -16.05 -2.75 -6.18
N VAL A 129 -16.45 -1.53 -6.51
CA VAL A 129 -15.62 -0.46 -7.06
C VAL A 129 -15.73 0.71 -6.09
N VAL A 130 -14.60 1.19 -5.59
CA VAL A 130 -14.57 2.37 -4.73
C VAL A 130 -14.44 3.59 -5.62
N ILE A 131 -15.48 4.42 -5.65
CA ILE A 131 -15.55 5.60 -6.50
C ILE A 131 -14.73 6.75 -5.92
N ASN A 132 -14.71 6.86 -4.59
CA ASN A 132 -13.95 7.88 -3.88
C ASN A 132 -12.70 7.25 -3.22
N PRO A 133 -11.48 7.44 -3.76
CA PRO A 133 -10.27 6.87 -3.18
C PRO A 133 -10.02 7.28 -1.71
N GLN A 134 -10.51 8.44 -1.28
CA GLN A 134 -10.38 8.89 0.11
C GLN A 134 -11.10 7.94 1.08
N TRP A 135 -12.14 7.26 0.63
CA TRP A 135 -12.86 6.27 1.43
C TRP A 135 -11.94 5.11 1.85
N VAL A 136 -11.10 4.61 0.95
CA VAL A 136 -10.13 3.53 1.23
C VAL A 136 -9.13 4.00 2.30
N ILE A 137 -8.63 5.23 2.17
CA ILE A 137 -7.69 5.83 3.13
C ILE A 137 -8.31 5.89 4.52
N ASN A 138 -9.57 6.33 4.61
CA ASN A 138 -10.30 6.43 5.88
C ASN A 138 -10.49 5.05 6.53
N VAL A 139 -10.84 4.04 5.73
CA VAL A 139 -10.99 2.65 6.19
C VAL A 139 -9.69 2.10 6.79
N MET A 140 -8.56 2.37 6.13
CA MET A 140 -7.24 1.96 6.61
C MET A 140 -6.84 2.70 7.89
N ALA A 141 -7.14 4.00 7.96
CA ALA A 141 -6.85 4.81 9.13
C ALA A 141 -7.56 4.31 10.40
N CYS A 142 -8.76 3.70 10.27
CA CYS A 142 -9.46 3.07 11.40
C CYS A 142 -8.67 1.94 12.07
N ILE A 143 -7.85 1.18 11.33
CA ILE A 143 -7.03 0.10 11.90
C ILE A 143 -5.82 0.69 12.66
N VAL A 144 -5.16 1.67 12.05
CA VAL A 144 -3.87 2.19 12.52
C VAL A 144 -4.04 3.21 13.65
N SER A 145 -5.23 3.81 13.79
CA SER A 145 -5.50 4.80 14.82
C SER A 145 -5.40 4.21 16.23
N ILE A 146 -4.46 4.74 17.02
CA ILE A 146 -4.10 4.26 18.37
C ILE A 146 -5.14 4.63 19.43
N LYS A 147 -5.93 5.70 19.21
CA LYS A 147 -6.88 6.19 20.22
C LYS A 147 -8.11 5.28 20.25
N ASP A 148 -8.20 4.50 21.33
CA ASP A 148 -9.34 3.63 21.68
C ASP A 148 -9.63 2.48 20.69
N SER A 149 -8.59 2.00 19.99
CA SER A 149 -8.73 0.82 19.13
C SER A 149 -8.91 -0.45 19.98
N PRO A 150 -9.86 -1.34 19.63
CA PRO A 150 -9.99 -2.64 20.29
C PRO A 150 -8.82 -3.58 19.97
N VAL A 151 -7.96 -3.23 19.00
CA VAL A 151 -6.76 -3.99 18.66
C VAL A 151 -5.74 -3.92 19.80
N LYS A 152 -5.52 -5.04 20.49
CA LYS A 152 -4.57 -5.14 21.61
C LYS A 152 -3.40 -6.03 21.24
N ASN A 153 -2.17 -5.57 21.50
CA ASN A 153 -0.93 -6.31 21.20
C ASN A 153 -0.86 -6.83 19.75
N GLY A 154 -1.34 -6.01 18.81
CA GLY A 154 -1.39 -6.34 17.38
C GLY A 154 -2.37 -7.46 17.04
N ARG A 155 -3.37 -7.74 17.88
CA ARG A 155 -4.43 -8.74 17.62
C ARG A 155 -5.77 -8.05 17.40
N LEU A 156 -6.35 -8.30 16.24
CA LEU A 156 -7.68 -7.87 15.82
C LEU A 156 -8.62 -9.08 15.84
N TYR A 157 -9.47 -9.19 16.85
CA TYR A 157 -10.50 -10.24 16.87
C TYR A 157 -11.66 -9.89 15.93
N HIS A 158 -12.22 -10.90 15.25
CA HIS A 158 -13.35 -10.69 14.36
C HIS A 158 -14.61 -10.19 15.09
N SER A 159 -14.72 -10.43 16.40
CA SER A 159 -15.78 -9.87 17.25
C SER A 159 -15.71 -8.35 17.39
N ASP A 160 -14.54 -7.75 17.18
CA ASP A 160 -14.31 -6.33 17.40
C ASP A 160 -14.36 -5.50 16.10
N ILE A 161 -14.55 -6.18 14.96
CA ILE A 161 -14.67 -5.59 13.62
C ILE A 161 -15.75 -4.51 13.56
N ASP A 162 -16.91 -4.78 14.16
CA ASP A 162 -18.04 -3.86 14.19
C ASP A 162 -17.75 -2.58 14.99
N VAL A 163 -16.82 -2.65 15.94
CA VAL A 163 -16.39 -1.49 16.74
C VAL A 163 -15.44 -0.61 15.94
N ILE A 164 -14.51 -1.22 15.18
CA ILE A 164 -13.52 -0.51 14.36
C ILE A 164 -14.20 0.22 13.22
N TRP A 165 -15.07 -0.47 12.49
CA TRP A 165 -15.74 0.05 11.31
C TRP A 165 -17.19 0.45 11.57
N LYS A 166 -17.52 0.86 12.80
CA LYS A 166 -18.87 1.28 13.24
C LYS A 166 -19.57 2.33 12.35
N ASN A 167 -18.79 3.12 11.60
CA ASN A 167 -19.30 4.17 10.71
C ASN A 167 -19.59 3.65 9.28
N TYR A 168 -19.30 2.38 9.02
CA TYR A 168 -19.50 1.71 7.75
C TYR A 168 -20.64 0.68 7.87
N ASP A 169 -21.21 0.30 6.74
CA ASP A 169 -22.25 -0.74 6.71
C ASP A 169 -21.65 -2.09 7.13
N THR A 170 -22.32 -2.76 8.08
CA THR A 170 -21.95 -4.08 8.58
C THR A 170 -21.80 -5.12 7.47
N HIS A 171 -22.58 -5.01 6.39
CA HIS A 171 -22.45 -5.90 5.24
C HIS A 171 -21.11 -5.75 4.51
N LEU A 172 -20.45 -4.59 4.62
CA LEU A 172 -19.14 -4.32 4.02
C LEU A 172 -17.98 -4.78 4.90
N HIS A 173 -18.19 -5.03 6.19
CA HIS A 173 -17.11 -5.37 7.12
C HIS A 173 -16.24 -6.56 6.68
N PRO A 174 -16.80 -7.69 6.19
CA PRO A 174 -15.98 -8.80 5.70
C PRO A 174 -15.14 -8.41 4.47
N TRP A 175 -15.70 -7.59 3.59
CA TRP A 175 -15.00 -7.10 2.39
C TRP A 175 -13.89 -6.11 2.79
N ILE A 176 -14.16 -5.21 3.74
CA ILE A 176 -13.17 -4.29 4.31
C ILE A 176 -12.02 -5.07 4.97
N LEU A 177 -12.30 -6.13 5.72
CA LEU A 177 -11.23 -6.96 6.30
C LEU A 177 -10.32 -7.52 5.19
N LYS A 178 -10.91 -8.09 4.13
CA LYS A 178 -10.15 -8.57 2.96
C LYS A 178 -9.39 -7.47 2.22
N LEU A 179 -9.94 -6.26 2.19
CA LEU A 179 -9.25 -5.11 1.63
C LEU A 179 -7.96 -4.84 2.42
N THR A 180 -8.05 -4.83 3.74
CA THR A 180 -6.91 -4.54 4.63
C THR A 180 -5.86 -5.64 4.60
N GLU A 181 -6.27 -6.89 4.35
CA GLU A 181 -5.37 -8.00 4.06
C GLU A 181 -4.63 -7.80 2.73
N ALA A 182 -5.32 -7.33 1.68
CA ALA A 182 -4.71 -7.08 0.37
C ALA A 182 -3.67 -5.95 0.39
N PHE A 183 -3.78 -5.02 1.32
CA PHE A 183 -2.81 -3.94 1.56
C PHE A 183 -1.74 -4.30 2.60
N ASP A 184 -1.65 -5.57 3.02
CA ASP A 184 -0.67 -6.06 3.99
C ASP A 184 -0.74 -5.32 5.36
N LEU A 185 -1.91 -4.76 5.71
CA LEU A 185 -2.15 -4.10 7.00
C LEU A 185 -2.59 -5.09 8.07
N THR A 186 -3.35 -6.12 7.66
CA THR A 186 -3.79 -7.18 8.56
C THR A 186 -3.50 -8.55 7.96
N PHE A 187 -3.25 -9.55 8.81
CA PHE A 187 -2.93 -10.90 8.36
C PHE A 187 -3.80 -11.92 9.09
N PRO A 188 -4.58 -12.75 8.38
CA PRO A 188 -5.44 -13.74 9.02
C PRO A 188 -4.58 -14.78 9.74
N VAL A 189 -4.98 -15.16 10.95
CA VAL A 189 -4.35 -16.26 11.69
C VAL A 189 -5.10 -17.55 11.38
N PRO A 190 -4.43 -18.61 10.87
CA PRO A 190 -5.07 -19.89 10.62
C PRO A 190 -5.79 -20.42 11.87
N ASP A 191 -6.98 -20.98 11.67
CA ASP A 191 -7.79 -21.63 12.71
C ASP A 191 -8.22 -20.73 13.87
N GLN A 192 -8.10 -19.40 13.72
CA GLN A 192 -8.53 -18.42 14.71
C GLN A 192 -9.37 -17.32 14.04
N ASN A 193 -10.43 -16.90 14.70
CA ASN A 193 -11.26 -15.77 14.27
C ASN A 193 -10.59 -14.43 14.62
N MET A 194 -9.35 -14.24 14.15
CA MET A 194 -8.59 -13.02 14.36
C MET A 194 -7.57 -12.77 13.24
N ASN A 195 -7.20 -11.50 13.08
CA ASN A 195 -6.11 -11.05 12.23
C ASN A 195 -5.01 -10.41 13.10
N LEU A 196 -3.77 -10.47 12.63
CA LEU A 196 -2.64 -9.74 13.20
C LEU A 196 -2.48 -8.40 12.52
N VAL A 197 -2.20 -7.36 13.30
CA VAL A 197 -1.90 -6.00 12.84
C VAL A 197 -0.43 -5.72 13.17
N PRO A 198 0.49 -5.82 12.20
CA PRO A 198 1.92 -5.83 12.50
C PRO A 198 2.44 -4.52 13.10
N CYS A 199 1.90 -3.39 12.67
CA CYS A 199 2.29 -2.07 13.17
C CYS A 199 1.85 -1.80 14.62
N LEU A 200 1.04 -2.70 15.21
CA LEU A 200 0.58 -2.62 16.60
C LEU A 200 1.11 -3.79 17.44
N LEU A 201 2.02 -4.61 16.90
CA LEU A 201 2.70 -5.64 17.69
C LEU A 201 3.59 -4.99 18.76
N PRO A 202 3.71 -5.60 19.95
CA PRO A 202 4.62 -5.10 20.97
C PRO A 202 6.06 -5.15 20.46
N GLU A 203 6.84 -4.12 20.78
CA GLU A 203 8.28 -4.06 20.48
C GLU A 203 9.09 -5.02 21.37
N GLU A 204 8.52 -5.43 22.51
CA GLU A 204 9.16 -6.36 23.44
C GLU A 204 9.42 -7.71 22.76
N GLU A 205 10.69 -8.09 22.66
CA GLU A 205 11.07 -9.42 22.21
C GLU A 205 10.48 -10.46 23.17
N PRO A 206 9.75 -11.48 22.68
CA PRO A 206 9.27 -12.54 23.55
C PRO A 206 10.46 -13.27 24.17
N GLU A 207 10.41 -13.48 25.49
CA GLU A 207 11.39 -14.34 26.17
C GLU A 207 11.31 -15.76 25.61
N TYR A 208 12.23 -16.07 24.70
CA TYR A 208 12.33 -17.37 24.07
C TYR A 208 13.64 -18.03 24.47
N THR A 209 13.56 -19.06 25.31
CA THR A 209 14.70 -19.92 25.61
C THR A 209 14.87 -20.91 24.48
N TRP A 210 15.93 -20.74 23.68
CA TRP A 210 16.40 -21.80 22.80
C TRP A 210 16.91 -22.93 23.69
N ASN A 211 16.18 -24.05 23.75
CA ASN A 211 16.62 -25.20 24.52
C ASN A 211 17.81 -25.83 23.79
N ASN A 212 19.03 -25.52 24.24
CA ASN A 212 20.27 -26.10 23.70
C ASN A 212 20.45 -27.57 24.11
N ASP A 213 19.59 -28.09 25.00
CA ASP A 213 19.63 -29.46 25.51
C ASP A 213 18.85 -30.45 24.62
N VAL A 214 19.07 -30.40 23.31
CA VAL A 214 18.62 -31.48 22.41
C VAL A 214 19.75 -32.52 22.35
N ASN A 215 19.79 -33.41 23.34
CA ASN A 215 20.59 -34.64 23.29
C ASN A 215 19.90 -35.70 22.41
N GLU A 216 19.56 -35.36 21.17
CA GLU A 216 19.08 -36.32 20.17
C GLU A 216 19.91 -36.17 18.89
N THR A 217 20.69 -37.21 18.59
CA THR A 217 21.71 -37.32 17.54
C THR A 217 21.21 -37.17 16.09
N GLU A 218 20.02 -36.60 15.85
CA GLU A 218 19.44 -36.46 14.51
C GLU A 218 18.91 -35.05 14.15
N ILE A 219 18.88 -34.09 15.07
CA ILE A 219 18.37 -32.74 14.75
C ILE A 219 19.52 -31.83 14.27
N ARG A 220 19.55 -31.53 12.96
CA ARG A 220 20.47 -30.53 12.38
C ARG A 220 19.88 -29.14 12.48
N GLU A 221 20.44 -28.32 13.36
CA GLU A 221 20.08 -26.91 13.44
C GLU A 221 20.80 -26.10 12.35
N MET A 222 20.08 -25.19 11.69
CA MET A 222 20.63 -24.26 10.72
C MET A 222 20.26 -22.84 11.11
N LYS A 223 21.27 -22.00 11.32
CA LYS A 223 21.10 -20.56 11.52
C LYS A 223 21.34 -19.85 10.20
N ILE A 224 20.34 -19.11 9.74
CA ILE A 224 20.44 -18.24 8.56
C ILE A 224 20.32 -16.80 9.04
N THR A 225 21.34 -15.98 8.75
CA THR A 225 21.33 -14.54 9.04
C THR A 225 21.11 -13.80 7.73
N TYR A 226 20.05 -13.00 7.67
CA TYR A 226 19.80 -12.10 6.55
C TYR A 226 20.25 -10.68 6.92
N THR A 227 21.18 -10.13 6.15
CA THR A 227 21.62 -8.75 6.29
C THR A 227 21.01 -7.95 5.15
N PHE A 228 20.26 -6.90 5.49
CA PHE A 228 19.62 -6.01 4.52
C PHE A 228 20.24 -4.62 4.63
N ASN A 229 20.58 -4.00 3.49
CA ASN A 229 21.04 -2.60 3.47
C ASN A 229 19.90 -1.60 3.70
N TYR A 230 18.66 -2.06 3.58
CA TYR A 230 17.44 -1.34 3.91
C TYR A 230 16.35 -2.39 4.13
N LEU A 231 15.61 -2.30 5.25
CA LEU A 231 14.51 -3.20 5.54
C LEU A 231 13.23 -2.64 4.89
N PRO A 232 12.73 -3.21 3.77
CA PRO A 232 11.46 -2.75 3.23
C PRO A 232 10.32 -3.09 4.20
N GLY A 233 9.24 -2.29 4.20
CA GLY A 233 8.05 -2.53 5.04
C GLY A 233 7.41 -3.92 4.90
N MET A 234 7.81 -4.70 3.90
CA MET A 234 7.51 -6.12 3.71
C MET A 234 8.08 -7.05 4.80
N SER A 235 8.90 -6.55 5.73
CA SER A 235 9.46 -7.32 6.86
C SER A 235 8.37 -8.04 7.66
N TYR A 236 7.21 -7.43 7.83
CA TYR A 236 6.07 -8.03 8.53
C TYR A 236 5.50 -9.24 7.80
N ARG A 237 5.43 -9.20 6.48
CA ARG A 237 4.93 -10.31 5.66
C ARG A 237 5.87 -11.51 5.71
N PHE A 238 7.19 -11.27 5.72
CA PHE A 238 8.19 -12.31 5.99
C PHE A 238 8.08 -12.85 7.42
N TYR A 239 7.92 -11.97 8.41
CA TYR A 239 7.79 -12.34 9.82
C TYR A 239 6.55 -13.20 10.08
N ILE A 240 5.41 -12.88 9.46
CA ILE A 240 4.15 -13.61 9.63
C ILE A 240 4.14 -14.90 8.80
N SER A 241 4.63 -14.87 7.56
CA SER A 241 4.71 -16.08 6.71
C SER A 241 5.65 -17.14 7.28
N SER A 242 6.75 -16.72 7.91
CA SER A 242 7.68 -17.62 8.60
C SER A 242 7.11 -18.22 9.90
N ARG A 243 6.13 -17.56 10.53
CA ARG A 243 5.38 -18.11 11.68
C ARG A 243 4.21 -19.01 11.29
N SER A 244 3.56 -18.75 10.15
CA SER A 244 2.38 -19.51 9.69
C SER A 244 2.74 -20.85 9.03
N SER A 245 3.93 -20.95 8.43
CA SER A 245 4.39 -22.16 7.74
C SER A 245 4.87 -23.24 8.73
N SER A 246 3.96 -24.09 9.21
CA SER A 246 4.28 -25.28 10.03
C SER A 246 4.86 -26.45 9.22
N PHE A 247 5.57 -26.20 8.11
CA PHE A 247 6.23 -27.25 7.33
C PHE A 247 7.72 -27.29 7.62
N ALA A 248 8.10 -28.29 8.42
CA ALA A 248 9.44 -28.55 8.94
C ALA A 248 9.92 -27.50 9.96
N GLN A 249 10.67 -28.00 10.94
CA GLN A 249 11.14 -27.35 12.16
C GLN A 249 12.20 -26.26 11.88
N PHE A 250 11.95 -25.34 10.97
CA PHE A 250 12.82 -24.22 10.65
C PHE A 250 12.41 -23.00 11.46
N LYS A 251 13.09 -22.79 12.59
CA LYS A 251 12.99 -21.55 13.37
C LYS A 251 13.89 -20.49 12.70
N ILE A 252 13.29 -19.51 12.05
CA ILE A 252 14.02 -18.39 11.43
C ILE A 252 14.20 -17.27 12.46
N ARG A 253 15.45 -16.84 12.69
CA ARG A 253 15.80 -15.66 13.49
C ARG A 253 16.17 -14.52 12.55
N LEU A 254 15.33 -13.49 12.46
CA LEU A 254 15.70 -12.20 11.88
C LEU A 254 16.26 -11.32 13.00
N LYS A 255 17.55 -11.00 12.95
CA LYS A 255 18.14 -9.98 13.82
C LYS A 255 18.26 -8.70 13.00
N ILE A 256 17.44 -7.71 13.34
CA ILE A 256 17.59 -6.36 12.80
C ILE A 256 18.86 -5.81 13.46
N LEU A 257 19.88 -5.50 12.66
CA LEU A 257 21.08 -4.82 13.12
C LEU A 257 20.95 -3.38 12.63
N ASP A 258 20.74 -2.45 13.56
CA ASP A 258 20.90 -1.03 13.26
C ASP A 258 22.39 -0.75 13.07
N GLU A 259 22.73 0.01 12.03
CA GLU A 259 24.09 0.48 11.78
C GLU A 259 24.51 1.46 12.89
N SER A 260 25.59 1.10 13.60
CA SER A 260 26.32 1.94 14.54
C SER A 260 27.20 2.97 13.84
#